data_AF-A0A6J6DAA6-F1
#
_entry.id   AF-A0A6J6DAA6-F1
#
_cell.length_a   1.000
_cell.length_b   1.000
_cell.length_c   1.000
_cell.angle_alpha   90.00
_cell.angle_beta   90.00
_cell.angle_gamma   90.00
#
_symmetry.space_group_name_H-M   'P 1'
#
loop_
_entity.id
_entity.type
_entity.pdbx_description
1 polymer ?
#
loop_
_entity_poly.entity_id
_entity_poly.type
_entity_poly.pdbx_seq_one_letter_code
_entity_poly.pdbx_strand_id
1 'polypeptide(L)'
;MKLLAIATGCIAMLLTAGGCSSGTQRTVAPVHWDLNAIIEPTTLRISGYIGSSSCSAFDSFEVLEDENMVEITVLAISKQAGACTSDMRLETIDIVLSAPLGQRDLTGCLPFEARPGEPDLGCRTIVPYP
;
A
#
# COMPACT_ATOMS: atom_id res chain seq x y z
N MET A 1 58.99 18.79 -36.97
CA MET A 1 57.75 19.47 -37.41
C MET A 1 56.71 18.41 -37.79
N LYS A 2 55.44 18.69 -37.46
CA LYS A 2 54.20 17.88 -37.60
C LYS A 2 53.75 17.13 -36.33
N LEU A 3 53.03 17.92 -35.52
CA LEU A 3 51.91 17.55 -34.66
C LEU A 3 50.90 16.64 -35.40
N LEU A 4 50.23 15.72 -34.69
CA LEU A 4 48.91 15.96 -34.09
C LEU A 4 48.32 14.67 -33.50
N ALA A 5 47.90 14.76 -32.24
CA ALA A 5 46.98 13.85 -31.58
C ALA A 5 45.59 13.95 -32.23
N ILE A 6 44.92 12.81 -32.43
CA ILE A 6 43.48 12.76 -32.67
C ILE A 6 42.92 11.58 -31.85
N ALA A 7 42.48 11.92 -30.64
CA ALA A 7 41.54 11.13 -29.88
C ALA A 7 40.14 11.41 -30.46
N THR A 8 39.55 10.42 -31.13
CA THR A 8 38.11 10.44 -31.42
C THR A 8 37.60 9.00 -31.35
N GLY A 9 37.34 8.54 -30.13
CA GLY A 9 36.51 7.37 -29.91
C GLY A 9 35.08 7.74 -30.26
N CYS A 10 34.65 7.45 -31.48
CA CYS A 10 33.24 7.38 -31.84
C CYS A 10 32.62 6.18 -31.14
N ILE A 11 32.24 6.34 -29.87
CA ILE A 11 31.32 5.41 -29.21
C ILE A 11 29.95 5.73 -29.78
N ALA A 12 29.53 4.92 -30.75
CA ALA A 12 28.21 4.98 -31.34
C ALA A 12 27.16 4.89 -30.23
N MET A 13 26.31 5.91 -30.17
CA MET A 13 25.10 5.94 -29.36
C MET A 13 24.25 4.70 -29.66
N LEU A 14 24.18 3.81 -28.68
CA LEU A 14 23.14 2.79 -28.59
C LEU A 14 21.79 3.51 -28.46
N LEU A 15 21.10 3.67 -29.58
CA LEU A 15 19.66 3.90 -29.62
C LEU A 15 19.00 2.61 -29.12
N THR A 16 18.92 2.43 -27.80
CA THR A 16 17.97 1.52 -27.21
C THR A 16 16.60 2.12 -27.49
N ALA A 17 15.90 1.53 -28.46
CA ALA A 17 14.47 1.72 -28.61
C ALA A 17 13.84 1.36 -27.26
N GLY A 18 13.54 2.40 -26.47
CA GLY A 18 12.72 2.29 -25.29
C GLY A 18 11.37 1.79 -25.77
N GLY A 19 11.15 0.48 -25.64
CA GLY A 19 9.82 -0.05 -25.71
C GLY A 19 9.01 0.67 -24.63
N CYS A 20 8.15 1.60 -25.03
CA CYS A 20 7.04 2.02 -24.21
C CYS A 20 6.17 0.78 -24.04
N SER A 21 6.52 -0.07 -23.07
CA SER A 21 5.60 -1.06 -22.54
C SER A 21 4.43 -0.25 -22.00
N SER A 22 3.33 -0.19 -22.75
CA SER A 22 2.04 0.30 -22.25
C SER A 22 1.45 -0.76 -21.31
N GLY A 23 2.24 -1.22 -20.36
CA GLY A 23 1.76 -2.06 -19.28
C GLY A 23 0.81 -1.20 -18.45
N THR A 24 -0.44 -1.63 -18.35
CA THR A 24 -1.40 -1.10 -17.39
C THR A 24 -0.69 -0.84 -16.06
N GLN A 25 -0.58 0.43 -15.67
CA GLN A 25 0.10 0.81 -14.45
C GLN A 25 -0.68 0.24 -13.28
N ARG A 26 -0.06 -0.71 -12.56
CA ARG A 26 -0.55 -1.29 -11.31
C ARG A 26 0.10 -0.54 -10.16
N THR A 27 -0.72 0.06 -9.30
CA THR A 27 -0.24 0.68 -8.06
C THR A 27 -0.85 -0.05 -6.87
N VAL A 28 -0.03 -0.35 -5.87
CA VAL A 28 -0.47 -0.89 -4.57
C VAL A 28 -0.28 0.21 -3.54
N ALA A 29 -1.29 0.49 -2.72
CA ALA A 29 -1.24 1.53 -1.72
C ALA A 29 -2.04 1.14 -0.47
N PRO A 30 -1.61 1.59 0.73
CA PRO A 30 -2.38 1.40 1.94
C PRO A 30 -3.69 2.20 1.89
N VAL A 31 -4.75 1.63 2.45
CA VAL A 31 -6.07 2.24 2.52
C VAL A 31 -6.54 2.36 3.95
N HIS A 32 -7.56 3.20 4.11
CA HIS A 32 -8.26 3.32 5.37
C HIS A 32 -9.03 2.06 5.73
N TRP A 33 -9.08 1.77 7.03
CA TRP A 33 -9.88 0.69 7.58
C TRP A 33 -10.37 1.04 8.99
N ASP A 34 -11.50 0.45 9.36
CA ASP A 34 -12.07 0.54 10.70
C ASP A 34 -12.28 -0.87 11.29
N LEU A 35 -12.10 -0.99 12.60
CA LEU A 35 -12.46 -2.21 13.32
C LEU A 35 -13.98 -2.32 13.41
N ASN A 36 -14.54 -3.40 12.85
CA ASN A 36 -15.97 -3.68 12.98
C ASN A 36 -16.27 -4.44 14.26
N ALA A 37 -15.51 -5.51 14.52
CA ALA A 37 -15.75 -6.39 15.66
C ALA A 37 -14.51 -7.24 16.00
N ILE A 38 -14.44 -7.65 17.27
CA ILE A 38 -13.58 -8.75 17.72
C ILE A 38 -14.49 -9.98 17.75
N ILE A 39 -14.36 -10.88 16.77
CA ILE A 39 -15.22 -12.06 16.62
C ILE A 39 -14.83 -13.13 17.64
N GLU A 40 -13.53 -13.30 17.81
CA GLU A 40 -12.90 -14.20 18.80
C GLU A 40 -11.65 -13.49 19.35
N PRO A 41 -11.06 -13.96 20.46
CA PRO A 41 -9.87 -13.32 21.01
C PRO A 41 -8.72 -13.16 20.00
N THR A 42 -8.61 -14.06 19.02
CA THR A 42 -7.60 -14.05 17.95
C THR A 42 -8.12 -13.60 16.60
N THR A 43 -9.41 -13.28 16.46
CA THR A 43 -10.04 -13.05 15.15
C THR A 43 -10.71 -11.69 15.13
N LEU A 44 -10.15 -10.76 14.36
CA LEU A 44 -10.66 -9.41 14.16
C LEU A 44 -11.41 -9.32 12.84
N ARG A 45 -12.54 -8.63 12.83
CA ARG A 45 -13.25 -8.24 11.60
C ARG A 45 -13.08 -6.75 11.38
N ILE A 46 -12.55 -6.37 10.22
CA ILE A 46 -12.35 -4.98 9.83
C ILE A 46 -13.12 -4.66 8.55
N SER A 47 -13.42 -3.38 8.33
CA SER A 47 -13.88 -2.84 7.05
C SER A 47 -12.75 -2.07 6.39
N GLY A 48 -12.23 -2.54 5.26
CA GLY A 48 -11.30 -1.81 4.42
C GLY A 48 -12.04 -0.92 3.41
N TYR A 49 -11.66 0.35 3.33
CA TYR A 49 -12.22 1.33 2.40
C TYR A 49 -11.43 1.30 1.09
N ILE A 50 -11.80 0.36 0.22
CA ILE A 50 -11.18 0.16 -1.08
C ILE A 50 -11.83 1.10 -2.10
N GLY A 51 -11.07 2.04 -2.69
CA GLY A 51 -11.71 2.93 -3.65
C GLY A 51 -10.94 4.14 -4.18
N SER A 52 -11.75 5.14 -4.53
CA SER A 52 -11.63 6.22 -5.54
C SER A 52 -12.07 5.84 -6.95
N SER A 53 -12.07 4.54 -7.31
CA SER A 53 -12.65 4.08 -8.57
C SER A 53 -13.01 2.59 -8.61
N SER A 54 -13.82 2.17 -9.60
CA SER A 54 -14.11 0.74 -9.91
C SER A 54 -12.89 -0.06 -10.34
N CYS A 55 -11.79 0.61 -10.66
CA CYS A 55 -10.51 -0.01 -10.98
C CYS A 55 -9.68 -0.36 -9.74
N SER A 56 -10.12 0.05 -8.55
CA SER A 56 -9.51 -0.32 -7.27
C SER A 56 -10.09 -1.65 -6.77
N ALA A 57 -9.24 -2.53 -6.26
CA ALA A 57 -9.64 -3.77 -5.59
C ALA A 57 -8.79 -3.99 -4.33
N PHE A 58 -9.28 -4.84 -3.43
CA PHE A 58 -8.47 -5.35 -2.34
C PHE A 58 -7.30 -6.17 -2.91
N ASP A 59 -6.11 -5.98 -2.34
CA ASP A 59 -4.90 -6.73 -2.72
C ASP A 59 -4.50 -7.70 -1.62
N SER A 60 -4.20 -7.17 -0.43
CA SER A 60 -3.74 -7.94 0.73
C SER A 60 -3.89 -7.13 2.02
N PHE A 61 -3.54 -7.74 3.15
CA PHE A 61 -3.28 -7.05 4.40
C PHE A 61 -1.97 -7.55 4.99
N GLU A 62 -1.34 -6.73 5.80
CA GLU A 62 -0.13 -7.05 6.56
C GLU A 62 -0.43 -6.89 8.05
N VAL A 63 0.09 -7.81 8.86
CA VAL A 63 -0.03 -7.78 10.32
C VAL A 63 1.36 -7.85 10.91
N LEU A 64 1.70 -6.85 11.72
CA LEU A 64 2.87 -6.85 12.58
C LEU A 64 2.38 -7.05 14.01
N GLU A 65 2.88 -8.09 14.66
CA GLU A 65 2.50 -8.44 16.03
C GLU A 65 3.72 -8.49 16.93
N ASP A 66 3.57 -7.90 18.12
CA ASP A 66 4.44 -8.14 19.26
C ASP A 66 3.62 -8.44 20.53
N GLU A 67 4.29 -8.50 21.67
CA GLU A 67 3.70 -8.82 22.97
C GLU A 67 2.71 -7.76 23.47
N ASN A 68 2.82 -6.51 23.01
CA ASN A 68 2.06 -5.35 23.48
C ASN A 68 1.21 -4.70 22.39
N MET A 69 1.43 -5.02 21.11
CA MET A 69 0.85 -4.30 19.99
C MET A 69 0.53 -5.21 18.80
N VAL A 70 -0.53 -4.84 18.08
CA VAL A 70 -0.93 -5.37 16.79
C VAL A 70 -1.11 -4.21 15.83
N GLU A 71 -0.32 -4.17 14.77
CA GLU A 71 -0.45 -3.20 13.69
C GLU A 71 -1.01 -3.88 12.44
N ILE A 72 -2.05 -3.27 11.86
CA ILE A 72 -2.71 -3.76 10.65
C ILE A 72 -2.63 -2.72 9.56
N THR A 73 -2.10 -3.14 8.41
CA THR A 73 -2.09 -2.37 7.17
C THR A 73 -2.95 -3.09 6.13
N VAL A 74 -3.93 -2.39 5.55
CA VAL A 74 -4.75 -2.92 4.45
C VAL A 74 -4.28 -2.32 3.14
N LEU A 75 -3.99 -3.17 2.15
CA LEU A 75 -3.45 -2.76 0.86
C LEU A 75 -4.50 -2.94 -0.24
N ALA A 76 -4.65 -1.90 -1.08
CA ALA A 76 -5.47 -1.93 -2.27
C ALA A 76 -4.61 -1.81 -3.53
N ILE A 77 -5.04 -2.49 -4.58
CA ILE A 77 -4.50 -2.38 -5.93
C ILE A 77 -5.40 -1.49 -6.77
N SER A 78 -4.82 -0.55 -7.50
CA SER A 78 -5.50 0.17 -8.58
C SER A 78 -4.89 -0.19 -9.93
N LYS A 79 -5.74 -0.53 -10.90
CA LYS A 79 -5.34 -0.82 -12.29
C LYS A 79 -5.84 0.30 -13.18
N GLN A 80 -4.95 1.12 -13.73
CA GLN A 80 -5.36 2.11 -14.72
C GLN A 80 -5.57 1.45 -16.10
N ALA A 81 -6.69 0.76 -16.26
CA ALA A 81 -7.09 0.15 -17.54
C ALA A 81 -8.56 0.43 -17.82
N GLY A 82 -8.83 1.06 -18.97
CA GLY A 82 -10.18 1.37 -19.41
C GLY A 82 -10.81 2.56 -18.67
N ALA A 83 -12.13 2.73 -18.81
CA ALA A 83 -12.89 3.76 -18.11
C ALA A 83 -13.21 3.28 -16.69
N CYS A 84 -12.60 3.92 -15.70
CA CYS A 84 -12.92 3.71 -14.29
C CYS A 84 -14.05 4.67 -13.87
N THR A 85 -15.05 4.16 -13.16
CA THR A 85 -16.10 4.96 -12.47
C THR A 85 -15.62 5.36 -11.10
N SER A 86 -16.15 6.43 -10.51
CA SER A 86 -15.83 6.81 -9.13
C SER A 86 -16.69 6.03 -8.16
N ASP A 87 -16.18 4.89 -7.70
CA ASP A 87 -16.84 4.02 -6.74
C ASP A 87 -15.92 3.79 -5.53
N MET A 88 -16.49 3.93 -4.34
CA MET A 88 -15.86 3.52 -3.08
C MET A 88 -16.60 2.28 -2.56
N ARG A 89 -15.84 1.27 -2.13
CA ARG A 89 -16.38 0.01 -1.62
C ARG A 89 -15.81 -0.28 -0.23
N LEU A 90 -16.66 -0.86 0.61
CA LEU A 90 -16.28 -1.40 1.89
C LEU A 90 -16.09 -2.91 1.71
N GLU A 91 -14.86 -3.38 1.90
CA GLU A 91 -14.54 -4.81 1.89
C GLU A 91 -14.41 -5.29 3.33
N THR A 92 -15.14 -6.35 3.69
CA THR A 92 -15.04 -6.97 5.02
C THR A 92 -13.89 -7.97 5.02
N ILE A 93 -12.97 -7.82 5.96
CA ILE A 93 -11.76 -8.65 6.06
C ILE A 93 -11.68 -9.23 7.46
N ASP A 94 -11.54 -10.56 7.55
CA ASP A 94 -11.29 -11.26 8.80
C ASP A 94 -9.77 -11.51 8.93
N ILE A 95 -9.20 -11.02 10.03
CA ILE A 95 -7.77 -11.09 10.33
C ILE A 95 -7.58 -12.01 11.53
N VAL A 96 -6.75 -13.04 11.33
CA VAL A 96 -6.40 -14.01 12.37
C VAL A 96 -5.02 -13.65 12.92
N LEU A 97 -4.99 -13.35 14.21
CA LEU A 97 -3.79 -13.03 14.98
C LEU A 97 -3.10 -14.31 15.47
N SER A 98 -1.79 -14.25 15.64
CA SER A 98 -0.97 -15.32 16.20
C SER A 98 -1.20 -15.52 17.71
N ALA A 99 -1.67 -14.47 18.41
CA ALA A 99 -2.06 -14.51 19.81
C ALA A 99 -3.35 -13.69 20.06
N PRO A 100 -4.05 -13.86 21.19
CA PRO A 100 -5.21 -13.04 21.49
C PRO A 100 -4.89 -11.54 21.49
N LEU A 101 -5.81 -10.68 21.03
CA LEU A 101 -5.63 -9.22 21.12
C LEU A 101 -5.48 -8.79 22.58
N GLY A 102 -6.36 -9.26 23.47
CA GLY A 102 -6.22 -9.07 24.92
C GLY A 102 -6.11 -7.59 25.30
N GLN A 103 -4.99 -7.23 25.93
CA GLN A 103 -4.67 -5.85 26.31
C GLN A 103 -3.69 -5.17 25.33
N ARG A 104 -3.37 -5.81 24.21
CA ARG A 104 -2.46 -5.26 23.21
C ARG A 104 -3.12 -4.07 22.52
N ASP A 105 -2.33 -3.05 22.23
CA ASP A 105 -2.76 -1.90 21.47
C ASP A 105 -3.00 -2.32 20.00
N LEU A 106 -4.19 -2.02 19.49
CA LEU A 106 -4.49 -2.20 18.07
C LEU A 106 -4.18 -0.90 17.34
N THR A 107 -3.36 -0.96 16.29
CA THR A 107 -2.96 0.22 15.52
C THR A 107 -3.30 0.03 14.05
N GLY A 108 -3.85 1.07 13.42
CA GLY A 108 -4.12 1.13 11.98
C GLY A 108 -3.33 2.27 11.35
N CYS A 109 -2.53 1.95 10.33
CA CYS A 109 -1.72 2.94 9.63
C CYS A 109 -2.42 3.43 8.37
N LEU A 110 -2.46 4.76 8.20
CA LEU A 110 -3.01 5.43 7.02
C LEU A 110 -1.91 6.25 6.37
N PRO A 111 -1.85 6.32 5.03
CA PRO A 111 -1.04 7.34 4.38
C PRO A 111 -1.61 8.78 4.53
N PHE A 112 -2.64 8.99 5.35
CA PHE A 112 -3.19 10.33 5.55
C PHE A 112 -2.24 11.15 6.43
N GLU A 113 -1.67 12.19 5.81
CA GLU A 113 -0.87 13.26 6.41
C GLU A 113 0.66 13.10 6.48
N ALA A 114 1.27 12.29 5.61
CA ALA A 114 2.69 12.48 5.33
C ALA A 114 2.90 13.86 4.65
N ARG A 115 3.37 14.85 5.41
CA ARG A 115 3.89 16.10 4.84
C ARG A 115 5.05 15.76 3.89
N PRO A 116 5.26 16.49 2.79
CA PRO A 116 6.38 16.23 1.89
C PRO A 116 7.71 16.21 2.66
N GLY A 117 8.33 15.03 2.79
CA GLY A 117 9.61 14.83 3.49
C GLY A 117 9.56 14.02 4.79
N GLU A 118 8.39 13.60 5.27
CA GLU A 118 8.24 12.75 6.46
C GLU A 118 7.71 11.36 6.07
N PRO A 119 8.46 10.27 6.31
CA PRO A 119 7.95 8.91 6.16
C PRO A 119 7.14 8.55 7.40
N ASP A 120 6.07 9.29 7.68
CA ASP A 120 5.14 8.91 8.73
C ASP A 120 3.87 8.33 8.08
N LEU A 121 3.65 7.03 8.30
CA LEU A 121 2.45 6.31 7.87
C LEU A 121 1.26 6.57 8.80
N GLY A 122 1.28 7.68 9.55
CA GLY A 122 0.14 8.21 10.29
C GLY A 122 -0.60 7.14 11.06
N CYS A 123 0.14 6.34 11.83
CA CYS A 123 -0.42 5.23 12.57
C CYS A 123 -1.24 5.75 13.75
N ARG A 124 -2.49 5.29 13.87
CA ARG A 124 -3.38 5.65 14.98
C ARG A 124 -3.77 4.42 15.78
N THR A 125 -3.81 4.58 17.10
CA THR A 125 -4.39 3.58 17.98
C THR A 125 -5.90 3.50 17.75
N ILE A 126 -6.37 2.29 17.52
CA ILE A 126 -7.77 1.92 17.36
C ILE A 126 -8.25 1.43 18.72
N VAL A 127 -9.17 2.18 19.33
CA VAL A 127 -9.83 1.76 20.56
C VAL A 127 -11.01 0.85 20.18
N PRO A 128 -11.01 -0.44 20.56
CA PRO A 128 -12.17 -1.30 20.33
C PRO A 128 -13.39 -0.72 21.04
N TYR A 129 -14.55 -0.74 20.37
CA TYR A 129 -15.80 -0.34 21.03
C TYR A 129 -16.04 -1.23 22.27
N PRO A 130 -16.49 -0.65 23.40
CA PRO A 130 -16.75 -1.38 24.63
C PRO A 130 -17.88 -2.42 24.51
#